data_AF-U2R990-F1
#
_entry.id   AF-U2R990-F1
#
_cell.length_a   1.000
_cell.length_b   1.000
_cell.length_c   1.000
_cell.angle_alpha   90.00
_cell.angle_beta   90.00
_cell.angle_gamma   90.00
#
_symmetry.space_group_name_H-M   'P 1'
#
loop_
_entity.id
_entity.type
_entity.pdbx_description
1 polymer ?
#
loop_
_entity_poly.entity_id
_entity_poly.type
_entity_poly.pdbx_seq_one_letter_code
_entity_poly.pdbx_strand_id
1 'polypeptide(L)'
;MGKANMPIALNDLEIFINGENKLAGIGSVQLPNLETTTVTINQIGMVSEYEAPLTGHYKKLESKIKMECIDETLLNFNNEGELFIECKGVIQKMNKITHAATYVGLDITFKGMLKKFDGPDLKPGNKLEASLDLSLSYYKVVIDGKEIAFLDVFNRISNINGETNGKIRRMLGLS
;
A
#
# COMPACT_ATOMS: atom_id res chain seq x y z
N MET A 1 24.00 -12.17 12.59
CA MET A 1 24.36 -10.81 13.06
C MET A 1 23.09 -10.08 13.46
N GLY A 2 22.93 -9.74 14.74
CA GLY A 2 21.72 -9.08 15.25
C GLY A 2 21.51 -7.71 14.60
N LYS A 3 20.26 -7.38 14.24
CA LYS A 3 19.91 -6.07 13.65
C LYS A 3 20.35 -4.95 14.61
N ALA A 4 21.47 -4.28 14.28
CA ALA A 4 22.08 -3.23 15.08
C ALA A 4 21.24 -1.94 15.13
N ASN A 5 20.23 -1.81 14.27
CA ASN A 5 19.42 -0.61 14.13
C ASN A 5 17.95 -0.91 14.49
N MET A 6 17.41 -0.19 15.47
CA MET A 6 16.02 -0.28 15.92
C MET A 6 15.20 0.83 15.26
N PRO A 7 14.13 0.53 14.49
CA PRO A 7 13.21 1.56 14.03
C PRO A 7 12.49 2.18 15.23
N ILE A 8 12.52 3.51 15.33
CA ILE A 8 11.86 4.26 16.41
C ILE A 8 10.50 4.74 15.93
N ALA A 9 10.48 5.52 14.85
CA ALA A 9 9.28 6.18 14.35
C ALA A 9 9.44 6.53 12.86
N LEU A 10 8.30 6.78 12.21
CA LEU A 10 8.25 7.52 10.96
C LEU A 10 8.56 8.99 11.31
N ASN A 11 9.68 9.51 10.82
CA ASN A 11 10.16 10.86 11.12
C ASN A 11 9.38 11.91 10.32
N ASP A 12 9.24 11.66 9.02
CA ASP A 12 8.50 12.52 8.09
C ASP A 12 7.82 11.67 7.01
N LEU A 13 6.75 12.22 6.44
CA LEU A 13 5.98 11.66 5.34
C LEU A 13 5.52 12.77 4.40
N GLU A 14 5.87 12.68 3.13
CA GLU A 14 5.31 13.48 2.06
C GLU A 14 4.43 12.62 1.16
N ILE A 15 3.32 13.18 0.69
CA ILE A 15 2.36 12.51 -0.18
C ILE A 15 2.17 13.35 -1.43
N PHE A 16 2.36 12.71 -2.58
CA PHE A 16 2.17 13.29 -3.90
C PHE A 16 0.98 12.61 -4.55
N ILE A 17 0.08 13.41 -5.13
CA ILE A 17 -1.11 12.92 -5.85
C ILE A 17 -1.00 13.42 -7.28
N ASN A 18 -0.96 12.50 -8.25
CA ASN A 18 -0.80 12.80 -9.67
C ASN A 18 0.41 13.72 -9.97
N GLY A 19 1.49 13.61 -9.19
CA GLY A 19 2.70 14.43 -9.32
C GLY A 19 2.62 15.83 -8.69
N GLU A 20 1.47 16.22 -8.13
CA GLU A 20 1.34 17.45 -7.34
C GLU A 20 1.59 17.18 -5.86
N ASN A 21 2.45 17.99 -5.25
CA ASN A 21 2.71 17.97 -3.81
C ASN A 21 1.57 18.69 -3.08
N LYS A 22 0.43 18.02 -2.92
CA LYS A 22 -0.71 18.51 -2.15
C LYS A 22 -0.69 17.87 -0.77
N LEU A 23 0.24 18.34 0.07
CA LEU A 23 0.32 18.06 1.51
C LEU A 23 -0.90 18.57 2.31
N ALA A 24 -1.73 19.42 1.72
CA ALA A 24 -2.79 20.10 2.43
C ALA A 24 -3.94 19.15 2.78
N GLY A 25 -4.00 18.78 4.06
CA GLY A 25 -5.17 18.17 4.69
C GLY A 25 -5.18 16.64 4.77
N ILE A 26 -4.15 15.92 4.29
CA ILE A 26 -4.08 14.45 4.44
C ILE A 26 -3.54 14.12 5.83
N GLY A 27 -4.35 13.45 6.66
CA GLY A 27 -3.97 13.04 8.02
C GLY A 27 -3.33 11.66 8.08
N SER A 28 -3.85 10.69 7.32
CA SER A 28 -3.27 9.35 7.28
C SER A 28 -3.63 8.57 6.02
N VAL A 29 -2.72 7.68 5.60
CA VAL A 29 -2.93 6.71 4.51
C VAL A 29 -2.83 5.31 5.09
N GLN A 30 -3.89 4.53 4.93
CA GLN A 30 -3.93 3.12 5.29
C GLN A 30 -3.57 2.27 4.08
N LEU A 31 -2.44 1.58 4.18
CA LEU A 31 -1.95 0.68 3.15
C LEU A 31 -2.88 -0.53 2.96
N PRO A 32 -2.95 -1.10 1.74
CA PRO A 32 -3.80 -2.24 1.47
C PRO A 32 -3.36 -3.48 2.26
N ASN A 33 -4.35 -4.25 2.72
CA ASN A 33 -4.08 -5.57 3.27
C ASN A 33 -3.84 -6.58 2.13
N LEU A 34 -2.73 -7.32 2.20
CA LEU A 34 -2.38 -8.31 1.20
C LEU A 34 -2.89 -9.69 1.63
N GLU A 35 -4.10 -10.04 1.20
CA GLU A 35 -4.67 -11.37 1.41
C GLU A 35 -4.62 -12.20 0.14
N THR A 36 -4.05 -13.40 0.20
CA THR A 36 -4.06 -14.35 -0.91
C THR A 36 -5.38 -15.09 -0.98
N THR A 37 -5.90 -15.31 -2.20
CA THR A 37 -7.08 -16.15 -2.42
C THR A 37 -6.74 -17.61 -2.11
N THR A 38 -7.52 -18.27 -1.26
CA THR A 38 -7.34 -19.68 -0.90
C THR A 38 -8.34 -20.56 -1.64
N VAL A 39 -7.94 -21.80 -1.94
CA VAL A 39 -8.82 -22.87 -2.39
C VAL A 39 -8.83 -23.96 -1.32
N THR A 40 -9.99 -24.24 -0.76
CA THR A 40 -10.17 -25.33 0.19
C THR A 40 -10.20 -26.66 -0.57
N ILE A 41 -9.28 -27.56 -0.23
CA ILE A 41 -9.24 -28.92 -0.76
C ILE A 41 -9.54 -29.93 0.36
N ASN A 42 -10.39 -30.89 0.03
CA ASN A 42 -10.68 -32.05 0.88
C ASN A 42 -10.69 -33.29 -0.02
N GLN A 43 -9.66 -34.12 0.10
CA GLN A 43 -9.48 -35.34 -0.70
C GLN A 43 -9.35 -36.57 0.21
N ILE A 44 -9.72 -37.74 -0.31
CA ILE A 44 -9.58 -39.02 0.39
C ILE A 44 -8.10 -39.22 0.75
N GLY A 45 -7.82 -39.41 2.05
CA GLY A 45 -6.46 -39.52 2.59
C GLY A 45 -5.95 -38.27 3.30
N MET A 46 -6.73 -37.18 3.35
CA MET A 46 -6.45 -36.01 4.17
C MET A 46 -7.12 -36.12 5.55
N VAL A 47 -6.40 -35.72 6.61
CA VAL A 47 -6.89 -35.75 8.01
C VAL A 47 -7.78 -34.55 8.31
N SER A 48 -7.63 -33.47 7.56
CA SER A 48 -8.42 -32.24 7.68
C SER A 48 -8.48 -31.53 6.34
N GLU A 49 -9.43 -30.61 6.22
CA GLU A 49 -9.46 -29.65 5.11
C GLU A 49 -8.17 -28.82 5.12
N TYR A 50 -7.64 -28.54 3.93
CA TYR A 50 -6.47 -27.69 3.75
C TYR A 50 -6.83 -26.52 2.85
N GLU A 51 -6.53 -25.31 3.30
CA GLU A 51 -6.64 -24.11 2.48
C GLU A 51 -5.32 -23.85 1.77
N ALA A 52 -5.28 -24.12 0.46
CA ALA A 52 -4.11 -23.84 -0.36
C ALA A 52 -4.18 -22.39 -0.87
N PRO A 53 -3.24 -21.49 -0.49
CA PRO A 53 -3.18 -20.15 -1.06
C PRO A 53 -2.70 -20.21 -2.52
N LEU A 54 -3.45 -19.57 -3.43
CA LEU A 54 -3.09 -19.47 -4.83
C LEU A 54 -2.00 -18.41 -5.03
N THR A 55 -0.84 -18.85 -5.49
CA THR A 55 0.30 -17.96 -5.77
C THR A 55 -0.06 -16.94 -6.85
N GLY A 56 0.10 -15.65 -6.53
CA GLY A 56 -0.17 -14.54 -7.46
C GLY A 56 -1.64 -14.11 -7.55
N HIS A 57 -2.53 -14.74 -6.79
CA HIS A 57 -3.92 -14.31 -6.68
C HIS A 57 -4.13 -13.64 -5.33
N TYR A 58 -4.33 -12.33 -5.35
CA TYR A 58 -4.72 -11.56 -4.19
C TYR A 58 -6.22 -11.26 -4.24
N LYS A 59 -6.83 -11.15 -3.06
CA LYS A 59 -8.17 -10.58 -2.91
C LYS A 59 -8.14 -9.08 -3.26
N LYS A 60 -9.26 -8.39 -3.00
CA LYS A 60 -9.41 -6.96 -3.27
C LYS A 60 -8.31 -6.15 -2.58
N LEU A 61 -7.54 -5.39 -3.35
CA LEU A 61 -6.56 -4.44 -2.84
C LEU A 61 -7.29 -3.12 -2.59
N GLU A 62 -7.57 -2.81 -1.33
CA GLU A 62 -8.30 -1.59 -0.94
C GLU A 62 -7.42 -0.74 -0.01
N SER A 63 -7.24 0.53 -0.35
CA SER A 63 -6.48 1.50 0.44
C SER A 63 -7.40 2.63 0.87
N LYS A 64 -7.20 3.13 2.10
CA LYS A 64 -8.05 4.18 2.67
C LYS A 64 -7.24 5.42 3.00
N ILE A 65 -7.67 6.57 2.50
CA ILE A 65 -7.03 7.87 2.75
C ILE A 65 -7.96 8.68 3.62
N LYS A 66 -7.46 9.14 4.77
CA LYS A 66 -8.18 10.03 5.68
C LYS A 66 -7.60 11.43 5.59
N MET A 67 -8.48 12.39 5.38
CA MET A 67 -8.17 13.80 5.34
C MET A 67 -8.70 14.45 6.62
N GLU A 68 -7.86 15.22 7.31
CA GLU A 68 -8.22 15.99 8.51
C GLU A 68 -8.69 17.41 8.16
N CYS A 69 -8.36 17.88 6.95
CA CYS A 69 -8.87 19.12 6.40
C CYS A 69 -9.19 18.91 4.92
N ILE A 70 -10.36 19.35 4.51
CA ILE A 70 -10.74 19.37 3.10
C ILE A 70 -10.15 20.61 2.45
N ASP A 71 -9.25 20.39 1.50
CA ASP A 71 -8.70 21.42 0.63
C ASP A 71 -9.00 21.09 -0.85
N GLU A 72 -8.61 21.98 -1.77
CA GLU A 72 -8.73 21.83 -3.23
C GLU A 72 -8.15 20.51 -3.76
N THR A 73 -7.35 19.80 -2.97
CA THR A 73 -6.90 18.43 -3.21
C THR A 73 -8.05 17.47 -3.56
N LEU A 74 -9.25 17.68 -3.01
CA LEU A 74 -10.45 16.89 -3.34
C LEU A 74 -10.91 17.05 -4.81
N LEU A 75 -10.58 18.17 -5.47
CA LEU A 75 -10.91 18.41 -6.88
C LEU A 75 -10.12 17.52 -7.86
N ASN A 76 -8.98 16.98 -7.41
CA ASN A 76 -8.18 16.06 -8.22
C ASN A 76 -8.69 14.61 -8.15
N PHE A 77 -9.63 14.30 -7.24
CA PHE A 77 -10.22 12.98 -7.11
C PHE A 77 -11.41 12.82 -8.06
N ASN A 78 -11.10 12.47 -9.31
CA ASN A 78 -12.11 12.23 -10.34
C ASN A 78 -12.50 10.75 -10.41
N ASN A 79 -13.76 10.50 -10.76
CA ASN A 79 -14.30 9.14 -10.94
C ASN A 79 -13.88 8.48 -12.27
N GLU A 80 -13.38 9.26 -13.23
CA GLU A 80 -13.06 8.78 -14.59
C GLU A 80 -11.56 8.45 -14.79
N GLY A 81 -10.67 8.92 -13.91
CA GLY A 81 -9.22 8.76 -14.07
C GLY A 81 -8.58 7.84 -13.03
N GLU A 82 -7.42 7.27 -13.38
CA GLU A 82 -6.58 6.59 -12.38
C GLU A 82 -5.98 7.61 -11.41
N LEU A 83 -6.10 7.35 -10.11
CA LEU A 83 -5.43 8.11 -9.07
C LEU A 83 -4.05 7.50 -8.85
N PHE A 84 -3.01 8.28 -9.10
CA PHE A 84 -1.63 7.92 -8.81
C PHE A 84 -1.16 8.60 -7.54
N ILE A 85 -0.73 7.82 -6.56
CA ILE A 85 -0.32 8.32 -5.25
C ILE A 85 1.05 7.77 -4.91
N GLU A 86 1.95 8.67 -4.54
CA GLU A 86 3.30 8.37 -4.07
C GLU A 86 3.47 8.90 -2.66
N CYS A 87 3.80 8.03 -1.73
CA CYS A 87 4.09 8.37 -0.34
C CYS A 87 5.58 8.15 -0.09
N LYS A 88 6.30 9.23 0.19
CA LYS A 88 7.73 9.22 0.54
C LYS A 88 7.90 9.47 2.02
N GLY A 89 8.31 8.44 2.74
CA GLY A 89 8.54 8.50 4.18
C GLY A 89 10.01 8.36 4.54
N VAL A 90 10.38 8.86 5.72
CA VAL A 90 11.69 8.63 6.32
C VAL A 90 11.50 7.95 7.66
N ILE A 91 12.03 6.74 7.82
CA ILE A 91 12.01 5.99 9.08
C ILE A 91 13.28 6.30 9.86
N GLN A 92 13.14 6.86 11.06
CA GLN A 92 14.26 7.03 11.98
C GLN A 92 14.58 5.70 12.66
N LYS A 93 15.85 5.32 12.60
CA LYS A 93 16.41 4.14 13.28
C LYS A 93 17.50 4.57 14.25
N MET A 94 17.55 3.95 15.42
CA MET A 94 18.64 4.14 16.37
C MET A 94 19.62 2.97 16.29
N ASN A 95 20.90 3.28 16.15
CA ASN A 95 21.94 2.27 16.30
C ASN A 95 22.15 1.94 17.78
N LYS A 96 22.01 0.65 18.15
CA LYS A 96 22.12 0.17 19.53
C LYS A 96 23.53 0.27 20.11
N ILE A 97 24.56 0.38 19.26
CA ILE A 97 25.96 0.39 19.66
C ILE A 97 26.47 1.83 19.75
N THR A 98 26.17 2.66 18.75
CA THR A 98 26.68 4.04 18.68
C THR A 98 25.72 5.07 19.24
N HIS A 99 24.46 4.69 19.54
CA HIS A 99 23.37 5.60 19.91
C HIS A 99 23.15 6.74 18.89
N ALA A 100 23.60 6.55 17.64
CA ALA A 100 23.42 7.52 16.57
C ALA A 100 22.09 7.28 15.85
N ALA A 101 21.41 8.37 15.50
CA ALA A 101 20.27 8.33 14.59
C ALA A 101 20.75 8.00 13.17
N THR A 102 20.08 7.03 12.56
CA THR A 102 20.23 6.63 11.16
C THR A 102 18.85 6.70 10.51
N TYR A 103 18.80 6.82 9.19
CA TYR A 103 17.53 7.02 8.47
C TYR A 103 17.39 5.98 7.37
N VAL A 104 16.15 5.54 7.13
CA VAL A 104 15.82 4.66 6.01
C VAL A 104 14.65 5.24 5.24
N GLY A 105 14.83 5.37 3.93
CA GLY A 105 13.77 5.80 3.03
C GLY A 105 12.69 4.73 2.87
N LEU A 106 11.45 5.19 2.89
CA LEU A 106 10.25 4.45 2.57
C LEU A 106 9.64 5.10 1.33
N ASP A 107 9.46 4.32 0.27
CA ASP A 107 8.80 4.78 -0.94
C ASP A 107 7.64 3.82 -1.24
N ILE A 108 6.43 4.35 -1.25
CA ILE A 108 5.21 3.59 -1.48
C ILE A 108 4.49 4.26 -2.64
N THR A 109 4.20 3.49 -3.68
CA THR A 109 3.49 3.95 -4.86
C THR A 109 2.26 3.09 -5.09
N PHE A 110 1.09 3.70 -5.29
CA PHE A 110 -0.10 2.97 -5.66
C PHE A 110 -0.95 3.69 -6.69
N LYS A 111 -1.62 2.91 -7.53
CA LYS A 111 -2.63 3.39 -8.47
C LYS A 111 -3.94 2.70 -8.22
N GLY A 112 -5.02 3.44 -8.35
CA GLY A 112 -6.36 2.89 -8.21
C GLY A 112 -7.45 3.82 -8.67
N MET A 113 -8.68 3.34 -8.51
CA MET A 113 -9.89 4.11 -8.76
C MET A 113 -10.63 4.37 -7.45
N LEU A 114 -11.31 5.50 -7.37
CA LEU A 114 -12.16 5.82 -6.23
C LEU A 114 -13.33 4.85 -6.15
N LYS A 115 -13.49 4.20 -4.99
CA LYS A 115 -14.57 3.24 -4.74
C LYS A 115 -15.65 3.86 -3.86
N LYS A 116 -15.24 4.62 -2.83
CA LYS A 116 -16.16 5.27 -1.88
C LYS A 116 -15.58 6.60 -1.41
N PHE A 117 -16.45 7.59 -1.29
CA PHE A 117 -16.15 8.87 -0.66
C PHE A 117 -17.09 9.07 0.52
N ASP A 118 -16.53 9.16 1.71
CA ASP A 118 -17.21 9.59 2.93
C ASP A 118 -16.88 11.08 3.13
N GLY A 119 -17.86 11.94 2.80
CA GLY A 119 -17.75 13.39 2.91
C GLY A 119 -17.79 13.91 4.36
N PRO A 120 -17.51 15.20 4.56
CA PRO A 120 -17.44 15.81 5.89
C PRO A 120 -18.81 16.02 6.54
N ASP A 121 -18.84 15.98 7.87
CA ASP A 121 -19.96 16.46 8.67
C ASP A 121 -19.93 18.00 8.75
N LEU A 122 -20.88 18.65 8.06
CA LEU A 122 -21.00 20.11 8.02
C LEU A 122 -21.69 20.65 9.28
N LYS A 123 -20.93 20.81 10.38
CA LYS A 123 -21.40 21.45 11.61
C LYS A 123 -20.49 22.63 11.98
N PRO A 124 -21.04 23.80 12.37
CA PRO A 124 -20.24 24.92 12.83
C PRO A 124 -19.31 24.51 13.98
N GLY A 125 -18.01 24.75 13.84
CA GLY A 125 -16.99 24.41 14.85
C GLY A 125 -16.41 22.99 14.79
N ASN A 126 -16.91 22.12 13.90
CA ASN A 126 -16.30 20.80 13.68
C ASN A 126 -15.15 20.86 12.67
N LYS A 127 -14.19 19.95 12.81
CA LYS A 127 -13.16 19.70 11.80
C LYS A 127 -13.80 19.12 10.53
N LEU A 128 -13.35 19.58 9.37
CA LEU A 128 -13.76 19.09 8.06
C LEU A 128 -12.93 17.84 7.71
N GLU A 129 -13.33 16.70 8.27
CA GLU A 129 -12.67 15.42 8.01
C GLU A 129 -13.37 14.69 6.86
N ALA A 130 -12.62 14.06 5.97
CA ALA A 130 -13.15 13.23 4.88
C ALA A 130 -12.37 11.93 4.76
N SER A 131 -13.00 10.91 4.16
CA SER A 131 -12.33 9.65 3.89
C SER A 131 -12.61 9.14 2.48
N LEU A 132 -11.58 8.60 1.85
CA LEU A 132 -11.61 8.07 0.49
C LEU A 132 -11.16 6.61 0.53
N ASP A 133 -12.00 5.69 0.06
CA ASP A 133 -11.62 4.30 -0.15
C ASP A 133 -11.30 4.09 -1.64
N LEU A 134 -10.09 3.60 -1.92
CA LEU A 134 -9.55 3.36 -3.24
C LEU A 134 -9.45 1.86 -3.52
N SER A 135 -9.88 1.44 -4.71
CA SER A 135 -9.61 0.11 -5.23
C SER A 135 -8.33 0.16 -6.06
N LEU A 136 -7.28 -0.54 -5.63
CA LEU A 136 -5.96 -0.47 -6.24
C LEU A 136 -5.80 -1.47 -7.39
N SER A 137 -5.18 -1.02 -8.48
CA SER A 137 -4.72 -1.84 -9.61
C SER A 137 -3.20 -2.05 -9.57
N TYR A 138 -2.47 -1.14 -8.91
CA TYR A 138 -1.01 -1.14 -8.78
C TYR A 138 -0.62 -0.82 -7.35
N TYR A 139 0.33 -1.56 -6.79
CA TYR A 139 0.88 -1.32 -5.46
C TYR A 139 2.35 -1.70 -5.41
N LYS A 140 3.22 -0.75 -5.03
CA LYS A 140 4.65 -0.93 -4.88
C LYS A 140 5.13 -0.37 -3.56
N VAL A 141 5.97 -1.12 -2.86
CA VAL A 141 6.63 -0.71 -1.62
C VAL A 141 8.11 -0.99 -1.73
N VAL A 142 8.91 0.04 -1.51
CA VAL A 142 10.36 -0.01 -1.45
C VAL A 142 10.82 0.53 -0.10
N ILE A 143 11.61 -0.25 0.62
CA ILE A 143 12.23 0.14 1.89
C ILE A 143 13.73 0.01 1.73
N ASP A 144 14.48 1.08 1.99
CA ASP A 144 15.95 1.05 1.92
C ASP A 144 16.48 0.62 0.53
N GLY A 145 15.78 1.03 -0.53
CA GLY A 145 16.06 0.62 -1.92
C GLY A 145 15.71 -0.82 -2.27
N LYS A 146 15.12 -1.59 -1.34
CA LYS A 146 14.68 -2.98 -1.57
C LYS A 146 13.18 -3.03 -1.78
N GLU A 147 12.77 -3.60 -2.91
CA GLU A 147 11.36 -3.86 -3.21
C GLU A 147 10.82 -4.95 -2.25
N ILE A 148 9.86 -4.56 -1.42
CA ILE A 148 9.20 -5.44 -0.45
C ILE A 148 7.93 -6.03 -1.04
N ALA A 149 7.17 -5.23 -1.77
CA ALA A 149 5.95 -5.67 -2.43
C ALA A 149 5.83 -4.94 -3.76
N PHE A 150 5.48 -5.68 -4.80
CA PHE A 150 5.12 -5.15 -6.11
C PHE A 150 3.99 -5.99 -6.69
N LEU A 151 2.82 -5.37 -6.81
CA LEU A 151 1.61 -5.97 -7.31
C LEU A 151 1.09 -5.12 -8.47
N ASP A 152 0.88 -5.78 -9.60
CA ASP A 152 0.21 -5.22 -10.77
C ASP A 152 -0.88 -6.19 -11.21
N VAL A 153 -2.12 -5.79 -10.98
CA VAL A 153 -3.30 -6.63 -11.21
C VAL A 153 -3.50 -6.91 -12.71
N PHE A 154 -3.30 -5.89 -13.56
CA PHE A 154 -3.55 -6.02 -14.99
C PHE A 154 -2.44 -6.79 -15.71
N ASN A 155 -1.18 -6.58 -15.31
CA ASN A 155 -0.03 -7.29 -15.88
C ASN A 155 0.23 -8.65 -15.21
N ARG A 156 -0.61 -9.02 -14.22
CA ARG A 156 -0.53 -10.26 -13.44
C ARG A 156 0.86 -10.44 -12.81
N ILE A 157 1.44 -9.36 -12.29
CA ILE A 157 2.73 -9.42 -11.61
C ILE A 157 2.48 -9.41 -10.11
N SER A 158 3.06 -10.38 -9.43
CA SER A 158 3.17 -10.35 -7.98
C SER A 158 4.57 -10.67 -7.56
N ASN A 159 5.17 -9.77 -6.78
CA ASN A 159 6.43 -9.94 -6.12
C ASN A 159 6.27 -9.55 -4.66
N ILE A 160 6.52 -10.48 -3.75
CA ILE A 160 6.62 -10.17 -2.32
C ILE A 160 8.00 -10.61 -1.85
N ASN A 161 8.82 -9.65 -1.43
CA ASN A 161 10.15 -9.86 -0.87
C ASN A 161 11.07 -10.71 -1.78
N GLY A 162 10.95 -10.55 -3.10
CA GLY A 162 11.70 -11.29 -4.11
C GLY A 162 11.04 -12.59 -4.58
N GLU A 163 9.98 -13.06 -3.94
CA GLU A 163 9.21 -14.21 -4.40
C GLU A 163 8.20 -13.78 -5.47
N THR A 164 8.44 -14.22 -6.70
CA THR A 164 7.64 -13.83 -7.86
C THR A 164 6.74 -14.96 -8.36
N ASN A 165 5.61 -14.59 -8.97
CA ASN A 165 4.81 -15.51 -9.78
C ASN A 165 5.40 -15.78 -11.18
N GLY A 166 6.69 -15.47 -11.40
CA GLY A 166 7.35 -15.55 -12.71
C GLY A 166 7.34 -16.96 -13.31
N LYS A 167 7.38 -18.01 -12.49
CA LYS A 167 7.25 -19.40 -12.97
C LYS A 167 5.89 -19.64 -13.65
N ILE A 168 4.81 -19.15 -13.04
CA ILE A 168 3.44 -19.27 -13.57
C ILE A 168 3.32 -18.45 -14.86
N ARG A 169 3.81 -17.20 -14.86
CA ARG A 169 3.81 -16.33 -16.05
C ARG A 169 4.55 -16.98 -17.22
N ARG A 170 5.75 -17.53 -16.98
CA ARG A 170 6.53 -18.25 -18.00
C ARG A 170 5.81 -19.48 -18.55
N MET A 171 5.14 -20.26 -17.71
CA MET A 171 4.36 -21.42 -18.14
C MET A 171 3.14 -21.03 -18.99
N LEU A 172 2.58 -19.83 -18.77
CA LEU A 172 1.50 -19.26 -19.55
C LEU A 172 1.98 -18.51 -20.81
N GLY A 173 3.29 -18.50 -21.10
CA GLY A 173 3.86 -17.77 -22.23
C GLY A 173 3.88 -16.24 -22.06
N LEU A 174 3.66 -15.75 -20.83
CA LEU A 174 3.74 -14.33 -20.50
C LEU A 174 5.17 -13.99 -20.06
N SER A 175 5.79 -13.01 -20.72
CA SER A 175 7.11 -12.46 -20.36
C SER A 175 7.02 -11.51 -19.17
#